data_AF-U1QRD1-F1
#
_entry.id   AF-U1QRD1-F1
#
_cell.length_a   1.000
_cell.length_b   1.000
_cell.length_c   1.000
_cell.angle_alpha   90.00
_cell.angle_beta   90.00
_cell.angle_gamma   90.00
#
_symmetry.space_group_name_H-M   'P 1'
#
loop_
_entity.id
_entity.type
_entity.pdbx_description
1 polymer ?
#
loop_
_entity_poly.entity_id
_entity_poly.type
_entity_poly.pdbx_seq_one_letter_code
_entity_poly.pdbx_strand_id
1 'polypeptide(L)'
;MFEEVLRHEERYWAEHWPSSLAVNTDQDQQTDGIATPTDAQARKMQSLNRELARQAVAAATLTDIQDEEDAISLLQLLPPNPGENIKDLAEWLRDCYPPHMNGNGHSALWCEHLEPDRIGEHLVVSEADDLEPLLRELLSPSRVGTSSLRTWTILERVSTDPHLNEHAGLILNDVLVEVTQAVHAQVVDSQSPDLAAGFTKLFSAVRSHIEPDEAHEAEQSLSNAGYLTIFLECELAQRAADITRPTDESPEIDRATYASRKSSLSRCLAASGRRDEALETAQEATKLYRTLAEHNPAAYNPDLAMSLNNLANRLAGNGQQREALKTAQEATSLYRTLAEHNPAAYTLNLTKSLNTYADILEWSSNTKEAARIRQERDEVLKRMKEMEEEDDA
;
A
#
# COMPACT_ATOMS: atom_id res chain seq x y z
N MET A 1 -12.90 -34.53 2.02
CA MET A 1 -12.11 -34.17 0.82
C MET A 1 -10.93 -33.26 1.19
N PHE A 2 -11.11 -31.97 1.53
CA PHE A 2 -9.96 -31.09 1.86
C PHE A 2 -9.05 -31.65 2.97
N GLU A 3 -9.62 -31.98 4.13
CA GLU A 3 -8.91 -32.63 5.25
C GLU A 3 -8.24 -33.96 4.90
N GLU A 4 -8.80 -34.71 3.96
CA GLU A 4 -8.23 -36.00 3.53
C GLU A 4 -7.00 -35.79 2.65
N VAL A 5 -7.02 -34.74 1.81
CA VAL A 5 -5.88 -34.32 0.99
C VAL A 5 -4.79 -33.74 1.87
N LEU A 6 -5.11 -32.86 2.81
CA LEU A 6 -4.12 -32.34 3.77
C LEU A 6 -3.44 -33.48 4.54
N ARG A 7 -4.21 -34.45 5.06
CA ARG A 7 -3.64 -35.64 5.72
C ARG A 7 -2.85 -36.55 4.79
N HIS A 8 -3.07 -36.48 3.48
CA HIS A 8 -2.28 -37.22 2.50
C HIS A 8 -0.92 -36.53 2.31
N GLU A 9 -0.91 -35.21 2.11
CA GLU A 9 0.31 -34.41 2.03
C GLU A 9 1.16 -34.54 3.30
N GLU A 10 0.54 -34.44 4.49
CA GLU A 10 1.28 -34.59 5.75
C GLU A 10 1.90 -35.98 5.93
N ARG A 11 1.28 -37.02 5.36
CA ARG A 11 1.87 -38.37 5.34
C ARG A 11 3.04 -38.42 4.38
N TYR A 12 2.90 -37.82 3.21
CA TYR A 12 3.99 -37.71 2.24
C TYR A 12 5.20 -36.97 2.84
N TRP A 13 4.96 -35.82 3.49
CA TRP A 13 5.99 -35.06 4.20
C TRP A 13 6.69 -35.89 5.27
N ALA A 14 5.93 -36.64 6.08
CA ALA A 14 6.49 -37.49 7.13
C ALA A 14 7.30 -38.68 6.58
N GLU A 15 6.90 -39.26 5.45
CA GLU A 15 7.62 -40.37 4.79
C GLU A 15 8.96 -39.91 4.18
N HIS A 16 9.05 -38.65 3.75
CA HIS A 16 10.24 -38.07 3.13
C HIS A 16 11.05 -37.16 4.07
N TRP A 17 10.68 -37.11 5.36
CA TRP A 17 11.31 -36.21 6.32
C TRP A 17 12.80 -36.55 6.55
N PRO A 18 13.73 -35.58 6.41
CA PRO A 18 15.15 -35.80 6.67
C PRO A 18 15.42 -36.27 8.10
N SER A 19 16.21 -37.33 8.25
CA SER A 19 16.60 -37.84 9.57
C SER A 19 17.45 -36.87 10.38
N SER A 20 18.12 -35.91 9.73
CA SER A 20 18.90 -34.83 10.36
C SER A 20 18.02 -33.73 10.97
N LEU A 21 16.78 -33.55 10.49
CA LEU A 21 15.83 -32.54 11.00
C LEU A 21 15.03 -33.02 12.21
N ALA A 22 15.36 -34.17 12.80
CA ALA A 22 14.82 -34.53 14.10
C ALA A 22 15.35 -33.53 15.13
N VAL A 23 14.56 -32.50 15.44
CA VAL A 23 14.97 -31.41 16.33
C VAL A 23 15.31 -32.00 17.71
N ASN A 24 16.60 -32.17 17.97
CA ASN A 24 17.10 -32.51 19.30
C ASN A 24 16.95 -31.27 20.18
N THR A 25 16.01 -31.31 21.12
CA THR A 25 15.86 -30.29 22.19
C THR A 25 17.00 -30.36 23.23
N ASP A 26 18.24 -30.59 22.79
CA ASP A 26 19.41 -30.85 23.64
C ASP A 26 20.13 -29.57 24.12
N GLN A 27 19.44 -28.43 24.19
CA GLN A 27 20.04 -27.22 24.79
C GLN A 27 19.72 -27.00 26.28
N ASP A 28 18.96 -27.89 26.94
CA ASP A 28 18.61 -27.70 28.38
C ASP A 28 18.84 -28.88 29.32
N GLN A 29 19.54 -29.95 28.90
CA GLN A 29 19.84 -31.07 29.81
C GLN A 29 21.31 -31.53 29.76
N GLN A 30 22.20 -30.67 30.25
CA GLN A 30 23.36 -31.18 30.99
C GLN A 30 22.95 -31.40 32.45
N THR A 31 22.42 -32.59 32.76
CA THR A 31 22.82 -33.38 33.95
C THR A 31 22.06 -34.71 34.02
N ASP A 32 22.86 -35.78 34.02
CA ASP A 32 22.62 -37.10 34.62
C ASP A 32 21.42 -37.98 34.19
N GLY A 33 21.78 -39.06 33.49
CA GLY A 33 21.51 -40.41 34.01
C GLY A 33 20.25 -41.13 33.52
N ILE A 34 20.45 -42.03 32.55
CA ILE A 34 19.71 -43.29 32.30
C ILE A 34 18.18 -43.19 32.45
N ALA A 35 17.52 -42.71 31.39
CA ALA A 35 16.14 -43.08 31.11
C ALA A 35 15.94 -43.21 29.59
N THR A 36 15.39 -44.35 29.16
CA THR A 36 14.91 -44.57 27.79
C THR A 36 13.96 -43.45 27.37
N PRO A 37 14.05 -42.92 26.13
CA PRO A 37 13.19 -41.83 25.70
C PRO A 37 11.74 -42.29 25.82
N THR A 38 10.96 -41.56 26.60
CA THR A 38 9.57 -41.91 26.93
C THR A 38 8.69 -41.61 25.72
N ASP A 39 7.62 -42.37 25.48
CA ASP A 39 6.65 -42.17 24.37
C ASP A 39 6.13 -40.72 24.23
N ALA A 40 6.26 -39.91 25.29
CA ALA A 40 5.94 -38.49 25.29
C ALA A 40 6.97 -37.63 24.50
N GLN A 41 8.27 -37.93 24.61
CA GLN A 41 9.33 -37.22 23.88
C GLN A 41 9.24 -37.51 22.37
N ALA A 42 9.01 -38.77 21.99
CA ALA A 42 8.81 -39.15 20.59
C ALA A 42 7.58 -38.46 19.98
N ARG A 43 6.47 -38.36 20.73
CA ARG A 43 5.27 -37.63 20.29
C ARG A 43 5.50 -36.12 20.16
N LYS A 44 6.25 -35.51 21.08
CA LYS A 44 6.61 -34.08 21.01
C LYS A 44 7.46 -33.79 19.78
N MET A 45 8.46 -34.63 19.50
CA MET A 45 9.33 -34.48 18.33
C MET A 45 8.56 -34.62 17.01
N GLN A 46 7.65 -35.60 16.91
CA GLN A 46 6.78 -35.74 15.74
C GLN A 46 5.86 -34.52 15.53
N SER A 47 5.39 -33.92 16.61
CA SER A 47 4.58 -32.69 16.55
C SER A 47 5.39 -31.53 15.97
N LEU A 48 6.61 -31.33 16.48
CA LEU A 48 7.47 -30.22 16.06
C LEU A 48 7.93 -30.35 14.60
N ASN A 49 8.25 -31.58 14.17
CA ASN A 49 8.60 -31.83 12.76
C ASN A 49 7.41 -31.55 11.84
N ARG A 50 6.19 -31.90 12.25
CA ARG A 50 4.97 -31.63 11.48
C ARG A 50 4.69 -30.13 11.39
N GLU A 51 4.88 -29.40 12.48
CA GLU A 51 4.74 -27.94 12.56
C GLU A 51 5.76 -27.25 11.65
N LEU A 52 7.05 -27.61 11.76
CA LEU A 52 8.09 -27.08 10.87
C LEU A 52 7.82 -27.39 9.39
N ALA A 53 7.34 -28.59 9.07
CA ALA A 53 6.95 -28.95 7.69
C ALA A 53 5.86 -28.02 7.16
N ARG A 54 4.80 -27.78 7.96
CA ARG A 54 3.67 -26.92 7.60
C ARG A 54 4.12 -25.47 7.40
N GLN A 55 4.92 -24.95 8.32
CA GLN A 55 5.45 -23.59 8.25
C GLN A 55 6.38 -23.41 7.05
N ALA A 56 7.22 -24.39 6.72
CA ALA A 56 8.08 -24.36 5.54
C ALA A 56 7.28 -24.34 4.23
N VAL A 57 6.22 -25.14 4.14
CA VAL A 57 5.32 -25.13 2.98
C VAL A 57 4.55 -23.81 2.90
N ALA A 58 4.09 -23.27 4.03
CA ALA A 58 3.44 -21.96 4.08
C ALA A 58 4.38 -20.83 3.63
N ALA A 59 5.65 -20.86 4.07
CA ALA A 59 6.68 -19.91 3.64
C ALA A 59 6.92 -19.97 2.13
N ALA A 60 7.10 -21.18 1.56
CA ALA A 60 7.20 -21.37 0.12
C ALA A 60 5.91 -21.07 -0.65
N THR A 61 4.76 -20.97 0.04
CA THR A 61 3.51 -20.50 -0.57
C THR A 61 3.46 -18.98 -0.66
N LEU A 62 4.08 -18.28 0.29
CA LEU A 62 4.04 -16.82 0.35
C LEU A 62 4.94 -16.15 -0.69
N THR A 63 6.13 -16.69 -0.99
CA THR A 63 7.12 -15.99 -1.81
C THR A 63 7.76 -16.88 -2.88
N ASP A 64 8.17 -16.26 -3.98
CA ASP A 64 8.95 -16.92 -5.03
C ASP A 64 10.38 -17.16 -4.53
N ILE A 65 10.75 -18.41 -4.31
CA ILE A 65 12.11 -18.78 -3.89
C ILE A 65 13.00 -18.86 -5.14
N GLN A 66 14.03 -18.02 -5.21
CA GLN A 66 14.90 -17.94 -6.39
C GLN A 66 15.94 -19.05 -6.42
N ASP A 67 16.60 -19.30 -5.29
CA ASP A 67 17.69 -20.26 -5.15
C ASP A 67 17.76 -20.85 -3.74
N GLU A 68 18.75 -21.70 -3.50
CA GLU A 68 18.98 -22.37 -2.21
C GLU A 68 19.26 -21.38 -1.08
N GLU A 69 19.99 -20.30 -1.36
CA GLU A 69 20.40 -19.32 -0.36
C GLU A 69 19.20 -18.49 0.09
N ASP A 70 18.34 -18.08 -0.84
CA ASP A 70 17.06 -17.44 -0.55
C ASP A 70 16.13 -18.38 0.24
N ALA A 71 16.06 -19.66 -0.14
CA ALA A 71 15.29 -20.67 0.60
C ALA A 71 15.76 -20.78 2.05
N ILE A 72 17.07 -20.92 2.27
CA ILE A 72 17.67 -21.00 3.60
C ILE A 72 17.37 -19.74 4.39
N SER A 73 17.55 -18.56 3.79
CA SER A 73 17.33 -17.27 4.46
C SER A 73 15.89 -17.11 4.94
N LEU A 74 14.90 -17.51 4.12
CA LEU A 74 13.49 -17.45 4.47
C LEU A 74 13.14 -18.46 5.57
N LEU A 75 13.61 -19.70 5.45
CA LEU A 75 13.29 -20.76 6.41
C LEU A 75 13.95 -20.54 7.79
N GLN A 76 15.05 -19.78 7.87
CA GLN A 76 15.67 -19.38 9.14
C GLN A 76 14.77 -18.51 10.01
N LEU A 77 13.74 -17.88 9.43
CA LEU A 77 12.79 -17.01 10.12
C LEU A 77 11.67 -17.79 10.82
N LEU A 78 11.59 -19.12 10.65
CA LEU A 78 10.53 -19.95 11.21
C LEU A 78 10.81 -20.39 12.66
N PRO A 79 9.81 -20.35 13.57
CA PRO A 79 9.96 -20.73 14.97
C PRO A 79 9.41 -22.16 15.23
N PRO A 80 9.94 -23.19 14.55
CA PRO A 80 11.18 -23.81 15.04
C PRO A 80 12.35 -23.69 14.08
N ASN A 81 13.46 -23.08 14.52
CA ASN A 81 14.66 -22.98 13.68
C ASN A 81 15.49 -24.27 13.78
N PRO A 82 15.68 -25.02 12.68
CA PRO A 82 16.48 -26.26 12.67
C PRO A 82 18.00 -26.02 12.82
N GLY A 83 18.44 -24.76 12.92
CA GLY A 83 19.83 -24.37 13.14
C GLY A 83 20.74 -24.84 12.01
N GLU A 84 21.72 -25.67 12.36
CA GLU A 84 22.72 -26.20 11.41
C GLU A 84 22.09 -27.07 10.30
N ASN A 85 20.89 -27.62 10.53
CA ASN A 85 20.22 -28.52 9.58
C ASN A 85 19.24 -27.79 8.63
N ILE A 86 19.24 -26.45 8.60
CA ILE A 86 18.34 -25.66 7.73
C ILE A 86 18.47 -26.01 6.24
N LYS A 87 19.68 -26.40 5.80
CA LYS A 87 19.93 -26.82 4.42
C LYS A 87 19.12 -28.07 4.06
N ASP A 88 19.04 -29.02 4.98
CA ASP A 88 18.26 -30.24 4.77
C ASP A 88 16.76 -29.95 4.70
N LEU A 89 16.28 -28.91 5.39
CA LEU A 89 14.90 -28.44 5.27
C LEU A 89 14.63 -27.80 3.91
N ALA A 90 15.56 -26.98 3.41
CA ALA A 90 15.46 -26.38 2.08
C ALA A 90 15.51 -27.43 0.97
N GLU A 91 16.38 -28.45 1.08
CA GLU A 91 16.45 -29.58 0.15
C GLU A 91 15.17 -30.43 0.21
N TRP A 92 14.68 -30.75 1.42
CA TRP A 92 13.41 -31.48 1.59
C TRP A 92 12.23 -30.75 0.95
N LEU A 93 12.14 -29.43 1.14
CA LEU A 93 11.06 -28.62 0.57
C LEU A 93 11.10 -28.64 -0.95
N ARG A 94 12.30 -28.55 -1.53
CA ARG A 94 12.51 -28.69 -2.97
C ARG A 94 12.15 -30.08 -3.49
N ASP A 95 12.49 -31.14 -2.77
CA ASP A 95 12.16 -32.50 -3.18
C ASP A 95 10.65 -32.78 -3.11
N CYS A 96 9.96 -32.15 -2.15
CA CYS A 96 8.50 -32.20 -2.07
C CYS A 96 7.82 -31.43 -3.20
N TYR A 97 8.40 -30.30 -3.61
CA TYR A 97 7.87 -29.41 -4.64
C TYR A 97 8.93 -29.14 -5.72
N PRO A 98 9.26 -30.15 -6.54
CA PRO A 98 10.38 -30.08 -7.48
C PRO A 98 10.13 -29.00 -8.52
N PRO A 99 11.12 -28.16 -8.84
CA PRO A 99 10.93 -27.05 -9.76
C PRO A 99 10.63 -27.52 -11.19
N HIS A 100 9.77 -26.77 -11.88
CA HIS A 100 9.51 -27.00 -13.31
C HIS A 100 10.76 -26.68 -14.15
N MET A 101 11.34 -27.72 -14.77
CA MET A 101 12.48 -27.58 -15.66
C MET A 101 12.04 -27.21 -17.08
N ASN A 102 12.52 -26.09 -17.61
CA ASN A 102 12.28 -25.73 -19.00
C ASN A 102 12.99 -26.71 -19.96
N GLY A 103 12.69 -26.61 -21.26
CA GLY A 103 13.26 -27.50 -22.29
C GLY A 103 14.80 -27.49 -22.39
N ASN A 104 15.47 -26.53 -21.73
CA ASN A 104 16.92 -26.40 -21.64
C ASN A 104 17.48 -26.89 -20.29
N GLY A 105 16.67 -27.52 -19.44
CA GLY A 105 17.09 -28.03 -18.13
C GLY A 105 17.37 -26.96 -17.08
N HIS A 106 16.82 -25.75 -17.24
CA HIS A 106 16.92 -24.69 -16.23
C HIS A 106 15.55 -24.47 -15.59
N SER A 107 15.53 -24.18 -14.29
CA SER A 107 14.32 -23.70 -13.61
C SER A 107 14.38 -22.19 -13.43
N ALA A 108 13.21 -21.54 -13.47
CA ALA A 108 13.06 -20.14 -13.08
C ALA A 108 12.94 -19.95 -11.55
N LEU A 109 12.59 -21.00 -10.81
CA LEU A 109 12.36 -20.99 -9.37
C LEU A 109 13.02 -22.19 -8.68
N TRP A 110 13.30 -22.08 -7.39
CA TRP A 110 13.87 -23.17 -6.58
C TRP A 110 12.85 -24.28 -6.28
N CYS A 111 11.60 -23.93 -6.00
CA CYS A 111 10.47 -24.83 -5.78
C CYS A 111 9.33 -24.54 -6.78
N GLU A 112 8.60 -25.56 -7.20
CA GLU A 112 7.38 -25.37 -8.00
C GLU A 112 6.18 -25.02 -7.10
N HIS A 113 5.23 -24.29 -7.67
CA HIS A 113 3.96 -23.98 -7.03
C HIS A 113 2.84 -24.80 -7.67
N LEU A 114 1.99 -25.41 -6.87
CA LEU A 114 0.71 -25.91 -7.35
C LEU A 114 -0.22 -24.70 -7.49
N GLU A 115 -0.57 -24.24 -8.69
CA GLU A 115 -1.48 -23.10 -8.83
C GLU A 115 -2.93 -23.54 -9.13
N PRO A 116 -3.94 -23.15 -8.33
CA PRO A 116 -3.86 -22.52 -6.99
C PRO A 116 -3.58 -23.51 -5.85
N ASP A 117 -2.69 -23.15 -4.92
CA ASP A 117 -2.31 -24.01 -3.80
C ASP A 117 -3.24 -23.77 -2.61
N ARG A 118 -4.40 -24.43 -2.64
CA ARG A 118 -5.36 -24.34 -1.55
C ARG A 118 -4.84 -24.93 -0.24
N ILE A 119 -3.84 -25.82 -0.30
CA ILE A 119 -3.23 -26.40 0.90
C ILE A 119 -2.26 -25.37 1.48
N GLY A 120 -1.34 -24.84 0.67
CA GLY A 120 -0.44 -23.77 1.04
C GLY A 120 -1.17 -22.56 1.63
N GLU A 121 -2.21 -22.07 0.96
CA GLU A 121 -3.05 -20.95 1.46
C GLU A 121 -3.69 -21.26 2.82
N HIS A 122 -4.16 -22.49 3.02
CA HIS A 122 -4.71 -22.91 4.30
C HIS A 122 -3.64 -22.93 5.39
N LEU A 123 -2.41 -23.37 5.08
CA LEU A 123 -1.30 -23.39 6.01
C LEU A 123 -0.84 -21.98 6.38
N VAL A 124 -0.81 -21.05 5.43
CA VAL A 124 -0.53 -19.63 5.71
C VAL A 124 -1.49 -19.08 6.76
N VAL A 125 -2.77 -19.47 6.70
CA VAL A 125 -3.76 -19.08 7.71
C VAL A 125 -3.57 -19.84 9.01
N SER A 126 -3.36 -21.17 8.97
CA SER A 126 -3.31 -21.99 10.19
C SER A 126 -2.06 -21.77 11.02
N GLU A 127 -0.96 -21.35 10.40
CA GLU A 127 0.33 -21.11 11.04
C GLU A 127 0.63 -19.59 11.18
N ALA A 128 -0.38 -18.73 11.07
CA ALA A 128 -0.22 -17.27 11.00
C ALA A 128 0.58 -16.68 12.18
N ASP A 129 0.37 -17.19 13.41
CA ASP A 129 1.08 -16.76 14.61
C ASP A 129 2.59 -17.01 14.49
N ASP A 130 2.97 -18.18 13.99
CA ASP A 130 4.36 -18.60 13.88
C ASP A 130 5.07 -17.97 12.67
N LEU A 131 4.30 -17.54 11.66
CA LEU A 131 4.82 -16.88 10.48
C LEU A 131 5.10 -15.38 10.70
N GLU A 132 4.83 -14.81 11.88
CA GLU A 132 5.02 -13.36 12.12
C GLU A 132 6.43 -12.85 11.73
N PRO A 133 7.55 -13.50 12.12
CA PRO A 133 8.88 -13.02 11.74
C PRO A 133 9.12 -13.06 10.22
N LEU A 134 8.59 -14.08 9.55
CA LEU A 134 8.65 -14.21 8.10
C LEU A 134 7.80 -13.12 7.43
N LEU A 135 6.58 -12.89 7.89
CA LEU A 135 5.69 -11.86 7.36
C LEU A 135 6.29 -10.47 7.52
N ARG A 136 6.97 -10.18 8.63
CA ARG A 136 7.71 -8.92 8.83
C ARG A 136 8.82 -8.73 7.80
N GLU A 137 9.57 -9.78 7.48
CA GLU A 137 10.57 -9.73 6.42
C GLU A 137 9.92 -9.55 5.04
N LEU A 138 8.91 -10.33 4.70
CA LEU A 138 8.27 -10.32 3.38
C LEU A 138 7.48 -9.05 3.08
N LEU A 139 6.94 -8.39 4.12
CA LEU A 139 6.25 -7.11 4.02
C LEU A 139 7.20 -5.92 4.23
N SER A 140 8.50 -6.17 4.44
CA SER A 140 9.47 -5.09 4.63
C SER A 140 9.66 -4.24 3.37
N PRO A 141 9.96 -2.94 3.53
CA PRO A 141 10.28 -2.05 2.40
C PRO A 141 11.44 -2.57 1.54
N SER A 142 12.42 -3.25 2.15
CA SER A 142 13.57 -3.83 1.47
C SER A 142 13.23 -4.96 0.49
N ARG A 143 12.09 -5.63 0.67
CA ARG A 143 11.64 -6.72 -0.20
C ARG A 143 10.72 -6.26 -1.33
N VAL A 144 10.40 -4.95 -1.41
CA VAL A 144 9.48 -4.40 -2.42
C VAL A 144 10.08 -4.53 -3.83
N GLY A 145 9.39 -5.28 -4.69
CA GLY A 145 9.80 -5.59 -6.06
C GLY A 145 8.96 -6.72 -6.67
N THR A 146 9.50 -7.41 -7.68
CA THR A 146 8.81 -8.52 -8.35
C THR A 146 8.46 -9.66 -7.40
N SER A 147 9.33 -9.95 -6.42
CA SER A 147 9.12 -11.03 -5.45
C SER A 147 7.98 -10.75 -4.46
N SER A 148 7.57 -9.50 -4.27
CA SER A 148 6.49 -9.13 -3.33
C SER A 148 5.10 -9.40 -3.90
N LEU A 149 4.96 -9.43 -5.23
CA LEU A 149 3.65 -9.60 -5.89
C LEU A 149 2.96 -10.89 -5.46
N ARG A 150 3.73 -11.97 -5.31
CA ARG A 150 3.20 -13.25 -4.84
C ARG A 150 2.74 -13.15 -3.40
N THR A 151 3.56 -12.63 -2.50
CA THR A 151 3.22 -12.43 -1.10
C THR A 151 1.91 -11.67 -0.96
N TRP A 152 1.80 -10.52 -1.62
CA TRP A 152 0.60 -9.69 -1.53
C TRP A 152 -0.63 -10.34 -2.16
N THR A 153 -0.46 -11.07 -3.26
CA THR A 153 -1.55 -11.80 -3.89
C THR A 153 -2.06 -12.92 -3.00
N ILE A 154 -1.18 -13.69 -2.36
CA ILE A 154 -1.57 -14.76 -1.45
C ILE A 154 -2.25 -14.18 -0.23
N LEU A 155 -1.64 -13.19 0.44
CA LEU A 155 -2.23 -12.53 1.61
C LEU A 155 -3.59 -11.90 1.29
N GLU A 156 -3.76 -11.28 0.13
CA GLU A 156 -5.08 -10.78 -0.30
C GLU A 156 -6.08 -11.91 -0.49
N ARG A 157 -5.69 -13.03 -1.13
CA ARG A 157 -6.60 -14.15 -1.37
C ARG A 157 -7.05 -14.86 -0.09
N VAL A 158 -6.19 -14.88 0.93
CA VAL A 158 -6.52 -15.47 2.24
C VAL A 158 -7.04 -14.46 3.26
N SER A 159 -7.15 -13.18 2.89
CA SER A 159 -7.60 -12.09 3.77
C SER A 159 -9.03 -12.22 4.32
N THR A 160 -9.80 -13.20 3.84
CA THR A 160 -11.11 -13.54 4.45
C THR A 160 -10.97 -14.08 5.87
N ASP A 161 -9.78 -14.56 6.26
CA ASP A 161 -9.48 -14.94 7.63
C ASP A 161 -9.17 -13.70 8.50
N PRO A 162 -9.98 -13.39 9.52
CA PRO A 162 -9.79 -12.17 10.32
C PRO A 162 -8.48 -12.15 11.11
N HIS A 163 -7.97 -13.31 11.52
CA HIS A 163 -6.80 -13.41 12.38
C HIS A 163 -5.52 -13.13 11.63
N LEU A 164 -5.37 -13.70 10.44
CA LEU A 164 -4.25 -13.37 9.54
C LEU A 164 -4.33 -11.92 9.07
N ASN A 165 -5.53 -11.41 8.78
CA ASN A 165 -5.74 -10.04 8.35
C ASN A 165 -5.31 -9.02 9.43
N GLU A 166 -5.58 -9.34 10.69
CA GLU A 166 -5.11 -8.56 11.84
C GLU A 166 -3.58 -8.55 11.91
N HIS A 167 -2.92 -9.72 11.84
CA HIS A 167 -1.46 -9.82 11.85
C HIS A 167 -0.80 -9.05 10.70
N ALA A 168 -1.23 -9.30 9.46
CA ALA A 168 -0.70 -8.63 8.28
C ALA A 168 -0.94 -7.12 8.33
N GLY A 169 -2.11 -6.70 8.84
CA GLY A 169 -2.46 -5.30 9.02
C GLY A 169 -1.59 -4.60 10.06
N LEU A 170 -1.35 -5.21 11.22
CA LEU A 170 -0.47 -4.65 12.26
C LEU A 170 0.97 -4.52 11.75
N ILE A 171 1.49 -5.55 11.07
CA ILE A 171 2.82 -5.49 10.45
C ILE A 171 2.89 -4.37 9.42
N LEU A 172 1.90 -4.29 8.51
CA LEU A 172 1.87 -3.25 7.50
C LEU A 172 1.72 -1.85 8.11
N ASN A 173 0.98 -1.70 9.21
CA ASN A 173 0.84 -0.43 9.90
C ASN A 173 2.20 0.12 10.33
N ASP A 174 3.09 -0.74 10.85
CA ASP A 174 4.43 -0.35 11.32
C ASP A 174 5.38 0.14 10.21
N VAL A 175 5.12 -0.24 8.95
CA VAL A 175 6.02 0.02 7.80
C VAL A 175 5.31 0.68 6.62
N LEU A 176 4.08 1.18 6.82
CA LEU A 176 3.19 1.56 5.72
C LEU A 176 3.80 2.67 4.87
N VAL A 177 4.41 3.65 5.52
CA VAL A 177 5.03 4.82 4.86
C VAL A 177 6.20 4.37 4.00
N GLU A 178 7.12 3.58 4.55
CA GLU A 178 8.31 3.12 3.86
C GLU A 178 7.98 2.15 2.72
N VAL A 179 7.03 1.23 2.92
CA VAL A 179 6.56 0.33 1.85
C VAL A 179 5.90 1.13 0.73
N THR A 180 5.08 2.13 1.07
CA THR A 180 4.42 2.99 0.09
C THR A 180 5.44 3.77 -0.75
N GLN A 181 6.49 4.31 -0.12
CA GLN A 181 7.60 4.97 -0.82
C GLN A 181 8.38 4.01 -1.71
N ALA A 182 8.68 2.80 -1.23
CA ALA A 182 9.38 1.78 -2.01
C ALA A 182 8.55 1.31 -3.22
N VAL A 183 7.23 1.16 -3.04
CA VAL A 183 6.29 0.85 -4.13
C VAL A 183 6.32 1.96 -5.16
N HIS A 184 6.25 3.22 -4.73
CA HIS A 184 6.29 4.36 -5.63
C HIS A 184 7.59 4.39 -6.45
N ALA A 185 8.75 4.25 -5.80
CA ALA A 185 10.05 4.22 -6.47
C ALA A 185 10.11 3.13 -7.54
N GLN A 186 9.72 1.90 -7.20
CA GLN A 186 9.76 0.79 -8.14
C GLN A 186 8.78 0.91 -9.31
N VAL A 187 7.60 1.47 -9.05
CA VAL A 187 6.60 1.72 -10.09
C VAL A 187 7.08 2.79 -11.08
N VAL A 188 7.77 3.82 -10.59
CA VAL A 188 8.39 4.84 -11.45
C VAL A 188 9.52 4.25 -12.28
N ASP A 189 10.39 3.44 -11.67
CA ASP A 189 11.53 2.83 -12.36
C ASP A 189 11.12 1.78 -13.40
N SER A 190 10.15 0.93 -13.06
CA SER A 190 9.66 -0.13 -13.97
C SER A 190 8.65 0.35 -15.00
N GLN A 191 8.04 1.53 -14.78
CA GLN A 191 6.90 2.05 -15.54
C GLN A 191 5.70 1.07 -15.60
N SER A 192 5.57 0.17 -14.62
CA SER A 192 4.45 -0.79 -14.52
C SER A 192 3.57 -0.50 -13.31
N PRO A 193 2.23 -0.48 -13.47
CA PRO A 193 1.30 -0.32 -12.34
C PRO A 193 1.06 -1.60 -11.55
N ASP A 194 1.58 -2.76 -11.98
CA ASP A 194 1.22 -4.06 -11.39
C ASP A 194 1.57 -4.16 -9.91
N LEU A 195 2.73 -3.61 -9.52
CA LEU A 195 3.17 -3.57 -8.13
C LEU A 195 2.24 -2.69 -7.27
N ALA A 196 1.93 -1.48 -7.74
CA ALA A 196 0.97 -0.61 -7.06
C ALA A 196 -0.41 -1.27 -6.94
N ALA A 197 -0.88 -1.95 -8.00
CA ALA A 197 -2.16 -2.64 -8.00
C ALA A 197 -2.18 -3.82 -7.02
N GLY A 198 -1.12 -4.61 -6.95
CA GLY A 198 -0.96 -5.70 -5.98
C GLY A 198 -1.00 -5.18 -4.55
N PHE A 199 -0.20 -4.14 -4.25
CA PHE A 199 -0.18 -3.53 -2.92
C PHE A 199 -1.52 -2.90 -2.54
N THR A 200 -2.18 -2.22 -3.48
CA THR A 200 -3.50 -1.61 -3.27
C THR A 200 -4.52 -2.65 -2.82
N LYS A 201 -4.53 -3.84 -3.43
CA LYS A 201 -5.47 -4.91 -3.06
C LYS A 201 -5.21 -5.45 -1.65
N LEU A 202 -3.94 -5.70 -1.32
CA LEU A 202 -3.56 -6.11 0.03
C LEU A 202 -3.95 -5.05 1.07
N PHE A 203 -3.56 -3.79 0.83
CA PHE A 203 -3.93 -2.67 1.69
C PHE A 203 -5.45 -2.57 1.89
N SER A 204 -6.21 -2.72 0.81
CA SER A 204 -7.68 -2.71 0.86
C SER A 204 -8.24 -3.78 1.78
N ALA A 205 -7.61 -4.97 1.82
CA ALA A 205 -8.00 -6.09 2.66
C ALA A 205 -7.68 -5.88 4.15
N VAL A 206 -6.49 -5.34 4.46
CA VAL A 206 -6.03 -5.12 5.85
C VAL A 206 -6.45 -3.76 6.43
N ARG A 207 -7.12 -2.92 5.63
CA ARG A 207 -7.38 -1.49 5.90
C ARG A 207 -7.95 -1.18 7.28
N SER A 208 -8.80 -2.06 7.83
CA SER A 208 -9.42 -1.88 9.16
C SER A 208 -8.41 -1.91 10.31
N HIS A 209 -7.24 -2.49 10.08
CA HIS A 209 -6.15 -2.63 11.06
C HIS A 209 -5.06 -1.57 10.91
N ILE A 210 -5.17 -0.71 9.89
CA ILE A 210 -4.25 0.42 9.68
C ILE A 210 -4.78 1.63 10.44
N GLU A 211 -3.92 2.40 11.08
CA GLU A 211 -4.30 3.67 11.72
C GLU A 211 -4.56 4.77 10.69
N PRO A 212 -5.55 5.66 10.90
CA PRO A 212 -5.83 6.73 9.94
C PRO A 212 -4.67 7.72 9.80
N ASP A 213 -3.84 7.86 10.83
CA ASP A 213 -2.69 8.77 10.82
C ASP A 213 -1.54 8.20 9.99
N GLU A 214 -1.24 6.90 10.13
CA GLU A 214 -0.29 6.19 9.27
C GLU A 214 -0.72 6.21 7.80
N ALA A 215 -2.02 5.96 7.54
CA ALA A 215 -2.55 6.05 6.18
C ALA A 215 -2.42 7.47 5.61
N HIS A 216 -2.53 8.51 6.44
CA HIS A 216 -2.35 9.88 6.01
C HIS A 216 -0.89 10.21 5.68
N GLU A 217 0.05 9.78 6.52
CA GLU A 217 1.48 10.00 6.27
C GLU A 217 1.94 9.26 5.01
N ALA A 218 1.49 8.02 4.83
CA ALA A 218 1.74 7.26 3.61
C ALA A 218 1.12 7.92 2.38
N GLU A 219 -0.10 8.46 2.46
CA GLU A 219 -0.71 9.24 1.38
C GLU A 219 0.13 10.46 1.00
N GLN A 220 0.64 11.20 1.99
CA GLN A 220 1.47 12.38 1.78
C GLN A 220 2.80 12.04 1.10
N SER A 221 3.36 10.84 1.35
CA SER A 221 4.56 10.36 0.69
C SER A 221 4.38 10.15 -0.83
N LEU A 222 3.13 9.96 -1.28
CA LEU A 222 2.76 9.87 -2.68
C LEU A 222 2.42 11.23 -3.31
N SER A 223 2.61 12.35 -2.59
CA SER A 223 2.33 13.68 -3.14
C SER A 223 3.26 13.96 -4.32
N ASN A 224 2.67 14.07 -5.52
CA ASN A 224 3.30 14.11 -6.87
C ASN A 224 3.48 12.77 -7.59
N ALA A 225 2.97 11.67 -7.02
CA ALA A 225 2.98 10.40 -7.71
C ALA A 225 2.03 10.43 -8.92
N GLY A 226 2.47 9.80 -10.00
CA GLY A 226 1.79 9.84 -11.29
C GLY A 226 0.56 8.94 -11.34
N TYR A 227 -0.02 8.80 -12.54
CA TYR A 227 -1.19 7.93 -12.77
C TYR A 227 -1.01 6.47 -12.28
N LEU A 228 0.22 5.98 -12.15
CA LEU A 228 0.51 4.59 -11.80
C LEU A 228 0.15 4.24 -10.34
N THR A 229 0.06 5.21 -9.42
CA THR A 229 -0.24 4.98 -7.99
C THR A 229 -1.63 5.47 -7.58
N ILE A 230 -2.43 5.98 -8.52
CA ILE A 230 -3.68 6.69 -8.21
C ILE A 230 -4.66 5.85 -7.38
N PHE A 231 -4.73 4.54 -7.60
CA PHE A 231 -5.61 3.65 -6.84
C PHE A 231 -5.12 3.44 -5.40
N LEU A 232 -3.81 3.35 -5.20
CA LEU A 232 -3.21 3.26 -3.86
C LEU A 232 -3.47 4.53 -3.07
N GLU A 233 -3.25 5.70 -3.69
CA GLU A 233 -3.59 6.99 -3.10
C GLU A 233 -5.06 7.08 -2.72
N CYS A 234 -5.96 6.50 -3.54
CA CYS A 234 -7.39 6.49 -3.24
C CYS A 234 -7.72 5.67 -1.99
N GLU A 235 -7.12 4.49 -1.85
CA GLU A 235 -7.36 3.65 -0.68
C GLU A 235 -6.77 4.26 0.60
N LEU A 236 -5.57 4.83 0.51
CA LEU A 236 -4.92 5.56 1.60
C LEU A 236 -5.76 6.77 2.04
N ALA A 237 -6.21 7.60 1.09
CA ALA A 237 -7.05 8.77 1.38
C ALA A 237 -8.40 8.37 2.01
N GLN A 238 -8.98 7.24 1.58
CA GLN A 238 -10.20 6.72 2.18
C GLN A 238 -9.96 6.35 3.65
N ARG A 239 -8.90 5.59 3.95
CA ARG A 239 -8.60 5.21 5.33
C ARG A 239 -8.20 6.40 6.20
N ALA A 240 -7.41 7.33 5.66
CA ALA A 240 -6.97 8.54 6.35
C ALA A 240 -8.16 9.42 6.78
N ALA A 241 -9.17 9.53 5.93
CA ALA A 241 -10.36 10.35 6.15
C ALA A 241 -11.37 9.77 7.16
N ASP A 242 -11.18 8.53 7.61
CA ASP A 242 -11.97 7.84 8.63
C ASP A 242 -11.56 8.30 10.04
N ILE A 243 -11.68 9.60 10.27
CA ILE A 243 -11.44 10.27 11.56
C ILE A 243 -12.69 11.04 12.00
N THR A 244 -12.79 11.25 13.31
CA THR A 244 -13.89 12.03 13.88
C THR A 244 -13.78 13.48 13.44
N ARG A 245 -14.91 14.09 13.08
CA ARG A 245 -14.96 15.50 12.71
C ARG A 245 -14.52 16.38 13.89
N PRO A 246 -13.54 17.30 13.71
CA PRO A 246 -13.13 18.21 14.76
C PRO A 246 -14.23 19.20 15.09
N THR A 247 -14.25 19.64 16.34
CA THR A 247 -15.16 20.69 16.81
C THR A 247 -14.61 22.07 16.46
N ASP A 248 -15.44 23.11 16.55
CA ASP A 248 -14.98 24.48 16.32
C ASP A 248 -13.94 24.95 17.36
N GLU A 249 -13.87 24.27 18.52
CA GLU A 249 -12.90 24.50 19.60
C GLU A 249 -11.57 23.75 19.39
N SER A 250 -11.52 22.81 18.43
CA SER A 250 -10.30 22.06 18.14
C SER A 250 -9.19 22.97 17.60
N PRO A 251 -7.91 22.64 17.85
CA PRO A 251 -6.77 23.36 17.28
C PRO A 251 -6.91 23.61 15.77
N GLU A 252 -6.40 24.73 15.29
CA GLU A 252 -6.39 25.06 13.84
C GLU A 252 -5.70 23.97 13.02
N ILE A 253 -4.62 23.39 13.56
CA ILE A 253 -3.87 22.30 12.93
C ILE A 253 -4.77 21.07 12.73
N ASP A 254 -5.50 20.63 13.76
CA ASP A 254 -6.38 19.45 13.65
C ASP A 254 -7.50 19.67 12.62
N ARG A 255 -8.08 20.89 12.61
CA ARG A 255 -9.09 21.27 11.62
C ARG A 255 -8.52 21.32 10.20
N ALA A 256 -7.29 21.81 10.04
CA ALA A 256 -6.59 21.84 8.76
C ALA A 256 -6.24 20.43 8.27
N THR A 257 -5.74 19.56 9.14
CA THR A 257 -5.46 18.15 8.84
C THR A 257 -6.72 17.42 8.41
N TYR A 258 -7.84 17.60 9.13
CA TYR A 258 -9.12 17.04 8.73
C TYR A 258 -9.56 17.53 7.34
N ALA A 259 -9.48 18.85 7.09
CA ALA A 259 -9.85 19.44 5.81
C ALA A 259 -8.96 18.95 4.65
N SER A 260 -7.67 18.72 4.91
CA SER A 260 -6.72 18.14 3.96
C SER A 260 -7.14 16.72 3.58
N ARG A 261 -7.37 15.86 4.58
CA ARG A 261 -7.83 14.47 4.37
C ARG A 261 -9.16 14.40 3.62
N LYS A 262 -10.11 15.28 3.94
CA LYS A 262 -11.37 15.39 3.18
C LYS A 262 -11.15 15.87 1.74
N SER A 263 -10.26 16.83 1.51
CA SER A 263 -9.91 17.27 0.15
C SER A 263 -9.34 16.12 -0.69
N SER A 264 -8.48 15.31 -0.09
CA SER A 264 -7.94 14.10 -0.69
C SER A 264 -9.02 13.05 -0.97
N LEU A 265 -9.88 12.73 0.01
CA LEU A 265 -11.00 11.82 -0.18
C LEU A 265 -11.93 12.27 -1.32
N SER A 266 -12.23 13.57 -1.43
CA SER A 266 -13.04 14.11 -2.53
C SER A 266 -12.44 13.83 -3.92
N ARG A 267 -11.11 13.92 -4.05
CA ARG A 267 -10.40 13.57 -5.29
C ARG A 267 -10.54 12.09 -5.62
N CYS A 268 -10.43 11.24 -4.61
CA CYS A 268 -10.52 9.80 -4.76
C CYS A 268 -11.93 9.33 -5.12
N LEU A 269 -12.94 9.84 -4.41
CA LEU A 269 -14.36 9.58 -4.71
C LEU A 269 -14.74 10.01 -6.13
N ALA A 270 -14.21 11.14 -6.61
CA ALA A 270 -14.44 11.59 -7.97
C ALA A 270 -13.79 10.68 -9.03
N ALA A 271 -12.57 10.19 -8.76
CA ALA A 271 -11.89 9.23 -9.63
C ALA A 271 -12.66 7.89 -9.72
N SER A 272 -13.29 7.46 -8.62
CA SER A 272 -14.16 6.28 -8.56
C SER A 272 -15.59 6.53 -9.07
N GLY A 273 -15.92 7.73 -9.56
CA GLY A 273 -17.24 8.06 -10.09
C GLY A 273 -18.33 8.36 -9.06
N ARG A 274 -18.01 8.39 -7.76
CA ARG A 274 -18.92 8.72 -6.65
C ARG A 274 -19.08 10.24 -6.51
N ARG A 275 -19.67 10.86 -7.54
CA ARG A 275 -19.67 12.33 -7.74
C ARG A 275 -20.34 13.12 -6.61
N ASP A 276 -21.49 12.65 -6.12
CA ASP A 276 -22.24 13.36 -5.06
C ASP A 276 -21.47 13.37 -3.73
N GLU A 277 -20.91 12.23 -3.35
CA GLU A 277 -20.09 12.10 -2.14
C GLU A 277 -18.79 12.91 -2.26
N ALA A 278 -18.18 12.93 -3.45
CA ALA A 278 -17.02 13.77 -3.73
C ALA A 278 -17.33 15.26 -3.57
N LEU A 279 -18.52 15.70 -4.02
CA LEU A 279 -18.97 17.07 -3.88
C LEU A 279 -19.22 17.44 -2.41
N GLU A 280 -19.95 16.61 -1.66
CA GLU A 280 -20.21 16.83 -0.23
C GLU A 280 -18.89 16.97 0.55
N THR A 281 -17.96 16.04 0.30
CA THR A 281 -16.64 16.03 0.93
C THR A 281 -15.82 17.29 0.59
N ALA A 282 -15.86 17.74 -0.67
CA ALA A 282 -15.19 18.98 -1.09
C ALA A 282 -15.80 20.21 -0.40
N GLN A 283 -17.13 20.27 -0.29
CA GLN A 283 -17.82 21.38 0.37
C GLN A 283 -17.44 21.48 1.85
N GLU A 284 -17.36 20.35 2.54
CA GLU A 284 -16.93 20.29 3.94
C GLU A 284 -15.49 20.82 4.10
N ALA A 285 -14.55 20.30 3.31
CA ALA A 285 -13.17 20.74 3.34
C ALA A 285 -13.01 22.24 3.04
N THR A 286 -13.66 22.74 1.98
CA THR A 286 -13.60 24.15 1.60
C THR A 286 -14.21 25.04 2.69
N LYS A 287 -15.28 24.61 3.37
CA LYS A 287 -15.87 25.36 4.47
C LYS A 287 -14.89 25.52 5.63
N LEU A 288 -14.19 24.45 6.00
CA LEU A 288 -13.17 24.50 7.06
C LEU A 288 -12.01 25.41 6.67
N TYR A 289 -11.47 25.27 5.46
CA TYR A 289 -10.40 26.15 4.99
C TYR A 289 -10.81 27.61 4.89
N ARG A 290 -12.09 27.91 4.57
CA ARG A 290 -12.59 29.28 4.59
C ARG A 290 -12.55 29.86 6.01
N THR A 291 -13.06 29.12 6.99
CA THR A 291 -12.98 29.55 8.40
C THR A 291 -11.53 29.73 8.86
N LEU A 292 -10.63 28.81 8.50
CA LEU A 292 -9.22 28.92 8.87
C LEU A 292 -8.54 30.13 8.22
N ALA A 293 -8.80 30.40 6.93
CA ALA A 293 -8.27 31.54 6.20
C ALA A 293 -8.81 32.89 6.70
N GLU A 294 -10.03 32.94 7.27
CA GLU A 294 -10.55 34.15 7.91
C GLU A 294 -9.74 34.55 9.15
N HIS A 295 -9.21 33.57 9.90
CA HIS A 295 -8.41 33.80 11.10
C HIS A 295 -6.92 33.97 10.80
N ASN A 296 -6.38 33.16 9.89
CA ASN A 296 -4.98 33.18 9.50
C ASN A 296 -4.81 33.05 7.97
N PRO A 297 -5.05 34.15 7.22
CA PRO A 297 -5.03 34.12 5.76
C PRO A 297 -3.68 33.71 5.18
N ALA A 298 -2.57 34.16 5.80
CA ALA A 298 -1.24 33.87 5.29
C ALA A 298 -0.91 32.37 5.32
N ALA A 299 -1.40 31.64 6.34
CA ALA A 299 -1.19 30.20 6.46
C ALA A 299 -2.12 29.40 5.54
N TYR A 300 -3.41 29.78 5.45
CA TYR A 300 -4.45 28.90 4.89
C TYR A 300 -5.02 29.33 3.54
N ASN A 301 -4.68 30.51 3.02
CA ASN A 301 -5.08 30.91 1.66
C ASN A 301 -4.60 29.94 0.56
N PRO A 302 -3.38 29.35 0.62
CA PRO A 302 -2.96 28.35 -0.35
C PRO A 302 -3.88 27.12 -0.38
N ASP A 303 -4.19 26.57 0.79
CA ASP A 303 -5.06 25.39 0.91
C ASP A 303 -6.51 25.71 0.54
N LEU A 304 -7.00 26.89 0.90
CA LEU A 304 -8.31 27.38 0.48
C LEU A 304 -8.40 27.48 -1.05
N ALA A 305 -7.39 28.05 -1.71
CA ALA A 305 -7.35 28.16 -3.17
C ALA A 305 -7.38 26.79 -3.85
N MET A 306 -6.61 25.82 -3.32
CA MET A 306 -6.63 24.44 -3.80
C MET A 306 -7.99 23.76 -3.59
N SER A 307 -8.56 23.87 -2.39
CA SER A 307 -9.87 23.30 -2.06
C SER A 307 -10.98 23.87 -2.92
N LEU A 308 -10.98 25.20 -3.16
CA LEU A 308 -11.93 25.87 -4.06
C LEU A 308 -11.78 25.38 -5.51
N ASN A 309 -10.56 25.22 -6.02
CA ASN A 309 -10.35 24.70 -7.37
C ASN A 309 -10.92 23.27 -7.52
N ASN A 310 -10.71 22.42 -6.50
CA ASN A 310 -11.28 21.07 -6.47
C ASN A 310 -12.81 21.12 -6.40
N LEU A 311 -13.38 21.95 -5.51
CA LEU A 311 -14.82 22.14 -5.39
C LEU A 311 -15.45 22.64 -6.69
N ALA A 312 -14.82 23.57 -7.40
CA ALA A 312 -15.31 24.06 -8.70
C ALA A 312 -15.42 22.93 -9.72
N ASN A 313 -14.42 22.05 -9.81
CA ASN A 313 -14.46 20.86 -10.66
C ASN A 313 -15.60 19.90 -10.27
N ARG A 314 -15.84 19.68 -8.96
CA ARG A 314 -16.94 18.83 -8.49
C ARG A 314 -18.31 19.44 -8.81
N LEU A 315 -18.49 20.72 -8.54
CA LEU A 315 -19.71 21.46 -8.88
C LEU A 315 -20.02 21.38 -10.38
N ALA A 316 -19.00 21.57 -11.23
CA ALA A 316 -19.16 21.51 -12.67
C ALA A 316 -19.53 20.09 -13.15
N GLY A 317 -18.88 19.06 -12.60
CA GLY A 317 -19.21 17.65 -12.86
C GLY A 317 -20.61 17.24 -12.40
N ASN A 318 -21.16 17.93 -11.40
CA ASN A 318 -22.53 17.78 -10.91
C ASN A 318 -23.55 18.70 -11.62
N GLY A 319 -23.13 19.46 -12.63
CA GLY A 319 -24.01 20.35 -13.41
C GLY A 319 -24.37 21.67 -12.72
N GLN A 320 -23.77 21.98 -11.57
CA GLN A 320 -23.97 23.24 -10.83
C GLN A 320 -23.08 24.37 -11.40
N GLN A 321 -23.32 24.71 -12.66
CA GLN A 321 -22.41 25.55 -13.46
C GLN A 321 -22.22 26.98 -12.91
N ARG A 322 -23.28 27.60 -12.35
CA ARG A 322 -23.17 28.97 -11.82
C ARG A 322 -22.31 29.02 -10.57
N GLU A 323 -22.51 28.07 -9.67
CA GLU A 323 -21.72 27.90 -8.46
C GLU A 323 -20.27 27.56 -8.81
N ALA A 324 -20.07 26.61 -9.73
CA ALA A 324 -18.74 26.22 -10.22
C ALA A 324 -17.95 27.42 -10.76
N LEU A 325 -18.59 28.26 -11.57
CA LEU A 325 -17.97 29.45 -12.15
C LEU A 325 -17.53 30.44 -11.06
N LYS A 326 -18.40 30.72 -10.09
CA LYS A 326 -18.08 31.60 -8.96
C LYS A 326 -16.91 31.05 -8.13
N THR A 327 -16.92 29.75 -7.84
CA THR A 327 -15.88 29.08 -7.06
C THR A 327 -14.54 29.06 -7.81
N ALA A 328 -14.53 28.79 -9.12
CA ALA A 328 -13.32 28.84 -9.95
C ALA A 328 -12.72 30.25 -10.04
N GLN A 329 -13.58 31.28 -10.12
CA GLN A 329 -13.14 32.67 -10.11
C GLN A 329 -12.49 33.05 -8.76
N GLU A 330 -13.06 32.61 -7.63
CA GLU A 330 -12.51 32.80 -6.29
C GLU A 330 -11.14 32.12 -6.16
N ALA A 331 -11.04 30.84 -6.54
CA ALA A 331 -9.77 30.08 -6.54
C ALA A 331 -8.68 30.77 -7.36
N THR A 332 -9.01 31.18 -8.60
CA THR A 332 -8.07 31.83 -9.50
C THR A 332 -7.62 33.19 -8.96
N SER A 333 -8.52 33.94 -8.34
CA SER A 333 -8.16 35.24 -7.72
C SER A 333 -7.18 35.07 -6.57
N LEU A 334 -7.38 34.06 -5.72
CA LEU A 334 -6.43 33.74 -4.66
C LEU A 334 -5.08 33.29 -5.23
N TYR A 335 -5.08 32.41 -6.23
CA TYR A 335 -3.83 31.97 -6.86
C TYR A 335 -3.07 33.09 -7.59
N ARG A 336 -3.76 34.09 -8.15
CA ARG A 336 -3.11 35.30 -8.69
C ARG A 336 -2.36 36.04 -7.59
N THR A 337 -3.04 36.34 -6.48
CA THR A 337 -2.39 37.01 -5.34
C THR A 337 -1.23 36.18 -4.80
N LEU A 338 -1.37 34.86 -4.67
CA LEU A 338 -0.27 34.01 -4.21
C LEU A 338 0.92 34.00 -5.18
N ALA A 339 0.67 33.90 -6.49
CA ALA A 339 1.72 33.93 -7.51
C ALA A 339 2.39 35.30 -7.65
N GLU A 340 1.70 36.40 -7.35
CA GLU A 340 2.31 37.74 -7.29
C GLU A 340 3.34 37.86 -6.15
N HIS A 341 3.08 37.21 -5.01
CA HIS A 341 3.96 37.25 -3.84
C HIS A 341 5.08 36.20 -3.89
N ASN A 342 4.78 35.01 -4.42
CA ASN A 342 5.74 33.92 -4.59
C ASN A 342 5.50 33.16 -5.91
N PRO A 343 6.01 33.71 -7.04
CA PRO A 343 5.81 33.11 -8.36
C PRO A 343 6.33 31.67 -8.44
N ALA A 344 7.51 31.40 -7.89
CA ALA A 344 8.15 30.08 -7.96
C ALA A 344 7.27 28.97 -7.35
N ALA A 345 6.57 29.27 -6.25
CA ALA A 345 5.72 28.28 -5.57
C ALA A 345 4.34 28.11 -6.23
N TYR A 346 3.74 29.18 -6.79
CA TYR A 346 2.31 29.19 -7.12
C TYR A 346 1.97 29.35 -8.60
N THR A 347 2.95 29.55 -9.49
CA THR A 347 2.70 29.71 -10.94
C THR A 347 2.05 28.47 -11.57
N LEU A 348 2.50 27.27 -11.19
CA LEU A 348 1.91 26.03 -11.68
C LEU A 348 0.45 25.86 -11.20
N ASN A 349 0.17 26.22 -9.95
CA ASN A 349 -1.18 26.14 -9.38
C ASN A 349 -2.12 27.16 -10.03
N LEU A 350 -1.64 28.39 -10.27
CA LEU A 350 -2.38 29.40 -11.02
C LEU A 350 -2.73 28.91 -12.42
N THR A 351 -1.77 28.30 -13.13
CA THR A 351 -1.99 27.73 -14.47
C THR A 351 -3.08 26.65 -14.46
N LYS A 352 -3.04 25.73 -13.48
CA LYS A 352 -4.07 24.70 -13.28
C LYS A 352 -5.44 25.32 -13.00
N SER A 353 -5.50 26.35 -12.15
CA SER A 353 -6.76 27.06 -11.83
C SER A 353 -7.34 27.80 -13.04
N LEU A 354 -6.50 28.45 -13.84
CA LEU A 354 -6.92 29.12 -15.08
C LEU A 354 -7.48 28.11 -16.10
N ASN A 355 -6.88 26.92 -16.21
CA ASN A 355 -7.42 25.83 -17.03
C ASN A 355 -8.83 25.42 -16.58
N THR A 356 -8.98 25.08 -15.30
CA THR A 356 -10.28 24.72 -14.72
C THR A 356 -11.32 25.83 -14.95
N TYR A 357 -10.93 27.09 -14.75
CA TYR A 357 -11.84 28.21 -14.95
C TYR A 357 -12.28 28.37 -16.42
N ALA A 358 -11.35 28.24 -17.37
CA ALA A 358 -11.64 28.28 -18.80
C ALA A 358 -12.56 27.13 -19.23
N ASP A 359 -12.34 25.91 -18.74
CA ASP A 359 -13.15 24.74 -19.08
C ASP A 359 -14.60 24.91 -18.58
N ILE A 360 -14.78 25.43 -17.36
CA ILE A 360 -16.12 25.74 -16.80
C ILE A 360 -16.82 26.86 -17.59
N LEU A 361 -16.06 27.87 -18.05
CA LEU A 361 -16.58 28.94 -18.91
C LEU A 361 -17.05 28.42 -20.27
N GLU A 362 -16.33 27.47 -20.87
CA GLU A 362 -16.72 26.83 -22.13
C GLU A 362 -18.01 26.03 -21.98
N TRP A 363 -18.16 25.25 -20.91
CA TRP A 363 -19.41 24.53 -20.62
C TRP A 363 -20.59 25.48 -20.37
N SER A 364 -20.32 26.68 -19.87
CA SER A 364 -21.30 27.76 -19.68
C SER A 364 -21.56 28.58 -20.96
N SER A 365 -21.03 28.16 -22.12
CA SER A 365 -21.13 28.86 -23.41
C SER A 365 -20.50 30.27 -23.44
N ASN A 366 -19.61 30.60 -22.51
CA ASN A 366 -18.89 31.88 -22.46
C ASN A 366 -17.50 31.76 -23.12
N THR A 367 -17.48 31.37 -24.39
CA THR A 367 -16.26 31.02 -25.15
C THR A 367 -15.27 32.18 -25.31
N LYS A 368 -15.77 33.43 -25.36
CA LYS A 368 -14.89 34.61 -25.45
C LYS A 368 -14.09 34.82 -24.17
N GLU A 369 -14.73 34.65 -23.02
CA GLU A 369 -14.04 34.80 -21.74
C GLU A 369 -13.11 33.61 -21.50
N ALA A 370 -13.53 32.39 -21.84
CA ALA A 370 -12.65 31.22 -21.80
C ALA A 370 -11.36 31.42 -22.60
N ALA A 371 -11.46 31.96 -23.84
CA ALA A 371 -10.30 32.25 -24.67
C ALA A 371 -9.34 33.27 -24.02
N ARG A 372 -9.88 34.29 -23.33
CA ARG A 372 -9.05 35.25 -22.58
C ARG A 372 -8.33 34.60 -21.41
N ILE A 373 -9.01 33.76 -20.65
CA ILE A 373 -8.41 33.02 -19.53
C ILE A 373 -7.32 32.06 -20.02
N ARG A 374 -7.53 31.36 -21.14
CA ARG A 374 -6.49 30.52 -21.75
C ARG A 374 -5.30 31.35 -22.25
N GLN A 375 -5.54 32.54 -22.80
CA GLN A 375 -4.45 33.45 -23.18
C GLN A 375 -3.64 33.90 -21.96
N GLU A 376 -4.30 34.29 -20.86
CA GLU A 376 -3.62 34.64 -19.60
C GLU A 376 -2.74 33.48 -19.10
N ARG A 377 -3.28 32.25 -19.11
CA ARG A 377 -2.53 31.04 -18.75
C ARG A 377 -1.26 30.86 -19.61
N ASP A 378 -1.37 31.06 -20.92
CA ASP A 378 -0.25 30.89 -21.83
C ASP A 378 0.83 31.96 -21.63
N GLU A 379 0.43 33.19 -21.29
CA GLU A 379 1.34 34.27 -20.90
C GLU A 379 2.06 33.95 -19.59
N VAL A 380 1.35 33.40 -18.60
CA VAL A 380 1.93 32.94 -17.32
C VAL A 380 2.95 31.81 -17.54
N LEU A 381 2.61 30.81 -18.36
CA LEU A 381 3.52 29.71 -18.71
C LEU A 381 4.75 30.19 -19.48
N LYS A 382 4.59 31.18 -20.35
CA LYS A 382 5.71 31.78 -21.10
C LYS A 382 6.69 32.46 -20.15
N ARG A 383 6.21 33.28 -19.20
CA ARG A 383 7.05 33.94 -18.20
C ARG A 383 7.77 32.94 -17.29
N MET A 384 7.10 31.84 -16.93
CA MET A 384 7.70 30.77 -16.12
C MET A 384 8.94 30.18 -16.80
N LYS A 385 8.81 29.83 -18.09
CA LYS A 385 9.93 29.29 -18.89
C LYS A 385 11.07 30.29 -19.05
N GLU A 386 10.74 31.57 -19.27
CA GLU A 386 11.74 32.63 -19.39
C GLU A 386 12.54 32.79 -18.09
N MET A 387 11.91 32.66 -16.92
CA MET A 387 12.62 32.69 -15.63
C MET A 387 13.48 31.44 -15.41
N GLU A 388 12.99 30.24 -15.75
CA GLU A 388 13.78 28.99 -15.64
C GLU A 388 15.04 29.05 -16.53
N GLU A 389 14.92 29.58 -17.76
CA GLU A 389 16.06 29.76 -18.67
C GLU A 389 17.07 30.82 -18.20
N GLU A 390 16.63 31.84 -17.45
CA GLU A 390 17.51 32.85 -16.85
C GLU A 390 18.24 32.34 -15.60
N ASP A 391 17.63 31.46 -14.81
CA ASP A 391 18.25 30.87 -13.61
C ASP A 391 19.31 29.78 -13.96
N ASP A 392 19.19 29.14 -15.12
CA ASP A 392 20.13 28.13 -15.63
C ASP A 392 21.33 28.71 -16.41
N ALA A 393 21.33 30.03 -16.70
CA ALA A 393 22.33 30.73 -17.53
C ALA A 393 23.36 31.51 -16.71
#